data_AF-A0A959AFE3-F1
#
_entry.id   AF-A0A959AFE3-F1
#
_cell.length_a   1.000
_cell.length_b   1.000
_cell.length_c   1.000
_cell.angle_alpha   90.00
_cell.angle_beta   90.00
_cell.angle_gamma   90.00
#
_symmetry.space_group_name_H-M   'P 1'
#
loop_
_entity.id
_entity.type
_entity.pdbx_description
1 polymer ?
#
loop_
_entity_poly.entity_id
_entity_poly.type
_entity_poly.pdbx_seq_one_letter_code
_entity_poly.pdbx_strand_id
1 'polypeptide(L)'
;MALLIIVVFIVGYILIAFEHPLKIDKAASALLTGVFCWLVLLFGIEGMPGFAEIDRSVYPDVQHYIDHSLFEHLGEIAGILFFLLGAMTIVELVDVHDGFRAITDRIATTDRVKLLWIISWVSFFLSAGLDNLTTSIIRCALIRR
;
A
#
# COMPACT_ATOMS: atom_id res chain seq x y z
N MET A 1 1.34 -26.66 7.16
CA MET A 1 0.53 -25.43 7.18
C MET A 1 1.33 -24.17 6.83
N ALA A 2 2.53 -23.94 7.40
CA ALA A 2 3.37 -22.80 7.03
C ALA A 2 3.71 -22.72 5.53
N LEU A 3 4.09 -23.84 4.90
CA LEU A 3 4.34 -23.90 3.46
C LEU A 3 3.10 -23.56 2.62
N LEU A 4 1.91 -23.94 3.11
CA LEU A 4 0.64 -23.61 2.43
C LEU A 4 0.39 -22.09 2.45
N ILE A 5 0.65 -21.42 3.59
CA ILE A 5 0.55 -19.96 3.69
C ILE A 5 1.50 -19.28 2.70
N ILE A 6 2.74 -19.75 2.62
CA ILE A 6 3.73 -19.20 1.67
C ILE A 6 3.24 -19.37 0.22
N VAL A 7 2.70 -20.54 -0.12
CA VAL A 7 2.16 -20.79 -1.47
C VAL A 7 0.97 -19.87 -1.77
N VAL A 8 0.00 -19.75 -0.85
CA VAL A 8 -1.16 -18.85 -0.99
C VAL A 8 -0.70 -17.40 -1.16
N PHE A 9 0.27 -16.96 -0.37
CA PHE A 9 0.82 -15.62 -0.45
C PHE A 9 1.50 -15.35 -1.80
N ILE A 10 2.34 -16.28 -2.28
CA ILE A 10 3.01 -16.14 -3.59
C ILE A 10 1.99 -16.09 -4.73
N VAL A 11 1.02 -17.00 -4.73
CA VAL A 11 -0.04 -17.02 -5.76
C VAL A 11 -0.85 -15.73 -5.73
N GLY A 12 -1.23 -15.27 -4.54
CA GLY A 12 -1.94 -14.00 -4.37
C GLY A 12 -1.15 -12.79 -4.87
N TYR A 13 0.15 -12.73 -4.55
CA TYR A 13 1.02 -11.66 -5.02
C TYR A 13 1.18 -11.68 -6.55
N ILE A 14 1.28 -12.85 -7.15
CA ILE A 14 1.26 -13.02 -8.61
C ILE A 14 -0.04 -12.46 -9.21
N LEU A 15 -1.20 -12.75 -8.60
CA LEU A 15 -2.49 -12.21 -9.07
C LEU A 15 -2.53 -10.66 -9.02
N ILE A 16 -1.98 -10.06 -7.96
CA ILE A 16 -1.87 -8.60 -7.82
C ILE A 16 -0.95 -8.02 -8.91
N ALA A 17 0.21 -8.66 -9.15
CA ALA A 17 1.17 -8.20 -10.16
C ALA A 17 0.62 -8.30 -11.59
N PHE A 18 -0.18 -9.34 -11.86
CA PHE A 18 -0.81 -9.58 -13.15
C PHE A 18 -2.21 -8.96 -13.29
N GLU A 19 -2.56 -7.96 -12.48
CA GLU A 19 -3.84 -7.23 -12.56
C GLU A 19 -4.20 -6.82 -14.00
N HIS A 20 -3.28 -6.19 -14.72
CA HIS A 20 -3.53 -5.66 -16.06
C HIS A 20 -3.91 -6.74 -17.10
N PRO A 21 -3.17 -7.87 -17.24
CA PRO A 21 -3.58 -8.94 -18.14
C PRO A 21 -4.79 -9.74 -17.64
N LEU A 22 -5.00 -9.88 -16.33
CA LEU A 22 -6.13 -10.64 -15.75
C LEU A 22 -7.42 -9.83 -15.65
N LYS A 23 -7.35 -8.49 -15.74
CA LYS A 23 -8.49 -7.55 -15.62
C LYS A 23 -9.29 -7.74 -14.32
N ILE A 24 -8.60 -8.07 -13.23
CA ILE A 24 -9.15 -8.19 -11.88
C ILE A 24 -8.50 -7.10 -11.04
N ASP A 25 -9.29 -6.33 -10.27
CA ASP A 25 -8.76 -5.26 -9.43
C ASP A 25 -7.71 -5.76 -8.41
N LYS A 26 -6.63 -4.99 -8.23
CA LYS A 26 -5.61 -5.27 -7.19
C LYS A 26 -6.21 -5.41 -5.79
N ALA A 27 -7.19 -4.58 -5.47
CA ALA A 27 -7.83 -4.59 -4.16
C ALA A 27 -8.56 -5.92 -3.91
N ALA A 28 -9.29 -6.43 -4.90
CA ALA A 28 -10.01 -7.68 -4.79
C ALA A 28 -9.06 -8.89 -4.61
N SER A 29 -8.00 -8.95 -5.42
CA SER A 29 -6.99 -10.03 -5.32
C SER A 29 -6.20 -9.97 -4.00
N ALA A 30 -5.84 -8.76 -3.53
CA ALA A 30 -5.18 -8.58 -2.23
C ALA A 30 -6.08 -9.00 -1.06
N LEU A 31 -7.36 -8.60 -1.08
CA LEU A 31 -8.32 -8.94 -0.03
C LEU A 31 -8.54 -10.45 0.05
N LEU A 32 -8.75 -11.11 -1.10
CA LEU A 32 -8.88 -12.57 -1.14
C LEU A 32 -7.64 -13.28 -0.61
N THR A 33 -6.44 -12.83 -1.01
CA THR A 33 -5.17 -13.39 -0.53
C THR A 33 -5.07 -13.27 0.98
N GLY A 34 -5.40 -12.10 1.54
CA GLY A 34 -5.43 -11.89 3.00
C GLY A 34 -6.39 -12.85 3.70
N VAL A 35 -7.63 -12.95 3.22
CA VAL A 35 -8.64 -13.87 3.78
C VAL A 35 -8.14 -15.32 3.74
N PHE A 36 -7.58 -15.78 2.62
CA PHE A 36 -7.06 -17.14 2.52
C PHE A 36 -5.86 -17.38 3.45
N CYS A 37 -4.93 -16.43 3.57
CA CYS A 37 -3.83 -16.54 4.53
C CYS A 37 -4.33 -16.67 5.97
N TRP A 38 -5.32 -15.86 6.36
CA TRP A 38 -5.93 -15.93 7.69
C TRP A 38 -6.71 -17.22 7.92
N LEU A 39 -7.43 -17.73 6.91
CA LEU A 39 -8.10 -19.03 7.00
C LEU A 39 -7.10 -20.17 7.19
N VAL A 40 -6.02 -20.20 6.41
CA VAL A 40 -4.98 -21.22 6.56
C VAL A 40 -4.29 -21.13 7.93
N LEU A 41 -4.07 -19.91 8.43
CA LEU A 41 -3.54 -19.70 9.78
C LEU A 41 -4.49 -20.27 10.83
N LEU A 42 -5.79 -19.93 10.77
CA LEU A 42 -6.80 -20.37 11.74
C LEU A 42 -6.88 -21.89 11.87
N PHE A 43 -6.83 -22.62 10.75
CA PHE A 43 -6.85 -24.10 10.78
C PHE A 43 -5.49 -24.74 11.04
N GLY A 44 -4.39 -23.98 10.99
CA GLY A 44 -3.03 -24.52 10.96
C GLY A 44 -2.12 -24.10 12.12
N ILE A 45 -2.56 -23.13 12.93
CA ILE A 45 -1.75 -22.50 13.97
C ILE A 45 -1.38 -23.46 15.11
N GLU A 46 -2.27 -24.37 15.50
CA GLU A 46 -2.02 -25.36 16.57
C GLU A 46 -0.82 -26.27 16.27
N GLY A 47 -0.52 -26.50 14.99
CA GLY A 47 0.60 -27.31 14.53
C GLY A 47 1.88 -26.51 14.24
N MET A 48 1.91 -25.20 14.48
CA MET A 48 3.09 -24.37 14.24
C MET A 48 3.98 -24.26 15.49
N PRO A 49 5.32 -24.32 15.34
CA PRO A 49 6.23 -24.24 16.47
C PRO A 49 6.11 -22.91 17.24
N GLY A 50 5.80 -21.80 16.56
CA GLY A 50 5.59 -20.50 17.20
C GLY A 50 4.32 -20.42 18.07
N PHE A 51 3.34 -21.30 17.88
CA PHE A 51 2.16 -21.37 18.75
C PHE A 51 2.48 -21.99 20.11
N ALA A 52 3.49 -22.88 20.18
CA ALA A 52 3.90 -23.51 21.43
C ALA A 52 4.55 -22.51 22.41
N GLU A 53 5.04 -21.37 21.91
CA GLU A 53 5.62 -20.28 22.71
C GLU A 53 4.58 -19.25 23.18
N ILE A 54 3.32 -19.35 22.72
CA ILE A 54 2.25 -18.43 23.13
C ILE A 54 1.85 -18.75 24.57
N ASP A 55 1.85 -17.71 25.40
CA ASP A 55 1.43 -17.80 26.79
C ASP A 55 -0.07 -18.14 26.88
N ARG A 56 -0.36 -19.41 27.15
CA ARG A 56 -1.73 -19.90 27.32
C ARG A 56 -2.43 -19.36 28.57
N SER A 57 -1.70 -18.71 29.48
CA SER A 57 -2.32 -18.02 30.62
C SER A 57 -2.98 -16.70 30.21
N VAL A 58 -2.50 -16.07 29.13
CA VAL A 58 -3.04 -14.83 28.56
C VAL A 58 -4.03 -15.14 27.44
N TYR A 59 -3.75 -16.12 26.59
CA TYR A 59 -4.63 -16.55 25.50
C TYR A 59 -5.03 -18.02 25.67
N PRO A 60 -6.15 -18.29 26.37
CA PRO A 60 -6.58 -19.66 26.68
C PRO A 60 -7.09 -20.42 25.45
N ASP A 61 -7.48 -19.70 24.40
CA ASP A 61 -7.97 -20.27 23.14
C ASP A 61 -7.29 -19.58 21.94
N VAL A 62 -7.08 -20.36 20.89
CA VAL A 62 -6.50 -19.94 19.61
C VAL A 62 -7.31 -18.78 19.00
N GLN A 63 -8.64 -18.87 19.10
CA GLN A 63 -9.54 -17.86 18.53
C GLN A 63 -9.29 -16.49 19.16
N HIS A 64 -9.11 -16.44 20.49
CA HIS A 64 -8.88 -15.18 21.19
C HIS A 64 -7.55 -14.53 20.82
N TYR A 65 -6.50 -15.34 20.61
CA TYR A 65 -5.21 -14.86 20.13
C TYR A 65 -5.31 -14.29 18.71
N ILE A 66 -5.97 -15.02 17.79
CA ILE A 66 -6.15 -14.58 16.40
C ILE A 66 -6.98 -13.30 16.34
N ASP A 67 -8.10 -13.24 17.08
CA ASP A 67 -8.95 -12.05 17.14
C ASP A 67 -8.15 -10.83 17.63
N HIS A 68 -7.41 -10.98 18.72
CA HIS A 68 -6.60 -9.89 19.28
C HIS A 68 -5.55 -9.40 18.27
N SER A 69 -4.77 -10.31 17.69
CA SER A 69 -3.73 -9.98 16.70
C SER A 69 -4.33 -9.36 15.43
N LEU A 70 -5.47 -9.87 14.96
CA LEU A 70 -6.21 -9.29 13.83
C LEU A 70 -6.62 -7.86 14.12
N PHE A 71 -7.25 -7.59 15.26
CA PHE A 71 -7.70 -6.24 15.61
C PHE A 71 -6.54 -5.26 15.79
N GLU A 72 -5.43 -5.69 16.39
CA GLU A 72 -4.23 -4.88 16.56
C GLU A 72 -3.64 -4.47 15.20
N HIS A 73 -3.34 -5.45 14.34
CA HIS A 73 -2.79 -5.19 13.01
C HIS A 73 -3.77 -4.43 12.10
N LEU A 74 -5.07 -4.75 12.19
CA LEU A 74 -6.10 -4.02 11.45
C LEU A 74 -6.14 -2.56 11.88
N GLY A 75 -6.04 -2.27 13.19
CA GLY A 75 -6.01 -0.91 13.72
C GLY A 75 -4.80 -0.11 13.23
N GLU A 76 -3.61 -0.72 13.28
CA GLU A 76 -2.37 -0.10 12.79
C GLU A 76 -2.43 0.19 11.29
N ILE A 77 -2.83 -0.80 10.48
CA ILE A 77 -2.96 -0.66 9.03
C ILE A 77 -4.07 0.34 8.67
N ALA A 78 -5.21 0.31 9.37
CA ALA A 78 -6.30 1.27 9.15
C ALA A 78 -5.83 2.70 9.44
N GLY A 79 -5.02 2.92 10.48
CA GLY A 79 -4.41 4.22 10.76
C GLY A 79 -3.58 4.75 9.59
N ILE A 80 -2.73 3.90 9.01
CA ILE A 80 -1.95 4.23 7.80
C ILE A 80 -2.87 4.48 6.61
N LEU A 81 -3.92 3.66 6.41
CA LEU A 81 -4.88 3.84 5.32
C LEU A 81 -5.66 5.15 5.42
N PHE A 82 -6.16 5.51 6.61
CA PHE A 82 -6.85 6.77 6.82
C PHE A 82 -5.92 7.97 6.61
N PHE A 83 -4.67 7.85 7.07
CA PHE A 83 -3.63 8.85 6.80
C PHE A 83 -3.39 9.02 5.29
N LEU A 84 -3.14 7.91 4.58
CA LEU A 84 -2.91 7.90 3.13
C LEU A 84 -4.12 8.38 2.34
N LEU A 85 -5.34 8.00 2.73
CA LEU A 85 -6.58 8.43 2.10
C LEU A 85 -6.77 9.95 2.25
N GLY A 86 -6.54 10.49 3.45
CA GLY A 86 -6.56 11.93 3.69
C GLY A 86 -5.50 12.66 2.86
N ALA A 87 -4.25 12.18 2.90
CA ALA A 87 -3.15 12.78 2.15
C ALA A 87 -3.37 12.72 0.63
N MET A 88 -3.79 11.57 0.10
CA MET A 88 -4.12 11.39 -1.32
C MET A 88 -5.28 12.29 -1.75
N THR A 89 -6.32 12.41 -0.92
CA THR A 89 -7.46 13.31 -1.20
C THR A 89 -7.03 14.77 -1.25
N ILE A 90 -6.15 15.21 -0.33
CA ILE A 90 -5.61 16.58 -0.34
C ILE A 90 -4.78 16.82 -1.61
N VAL A 91 -3.93 15.86 -1.99
CA VAL A 91 -3.13 15.95 -3.24
C VAL A 91 -4.03 16.07 -4.47
N GLU A 92 -5.06 15.24 -4.55
CA GLU A 92 -6.02 15.26 -5.66
C GLU A 92 -6.82 16.56 -5.72
N LEU A 93 -7.25 17.07 -4.55
CA LEU A 93 -7.95 18.36 -4.47
C LEU A 93 -7.06 19.51 -4.96
N VAL A 94 -5.77 19.52 -4.59
CA VAL A 94 -4.79 20.53 -5.03
C VAL A 94 -4.55 20.44 -6.54
N ASP A 95 -4.47 19.23 -7.11
CA ASP A 95 -4.31 19.01 -8.55
C ASP A 95 -5.52 19.51 -9.35
N VAL A 96 -6.74 19.18 -8.90
CA VAL A 96 -8.00 19.64 -9.55
C VAL A 96 -8.13 21.17 -9.56
N HIS A 97 -7.54 21.86 -8.59
CA HIS A 97 -7.51 23.33 -8.54
C HIS A 97 -6.25 23.93 -9.19
N ASP A 98 -5.55 23.18 -10.05
CA ASP A 98 -4.37 23.64 -10.77
C ASP A 98 -3.20 24.08 -9.86
N GLY A 99 -3.14 23.61 -8.61
CA GLY A 99 -2.14 24.04 -7.63
C GLY A 99 -0.70 23.77 -8.08
N PHE A 100 -0.47 22.70 -8.84
CA PHE A 100 0.84 22.37 -9.40
C PHE A 100 1.23 23.21 -10.63
N ARG A 101 0.28 23.89 -11.30
CA ARG A 101 0.58 24.75 -12.46
C ARG A 101 1.46 25.94 -12.11
N ALA A 102 1.29 26.50 -10.91
CA ALA A 102 2.13 27.59 -10.39
C ALA A 102 3.62 27.21 -10.36
N ILE A 103 3.91 25.92 -10.13
CA ILE A 103 5.27 25.37 -10.12
C ILE A 103 5.70 25.05 -11.55
N THR A 104 4.87 24.34 -12.33
CA THR A 104 5.25 23.88 -13.68
C THR A 104 5.40 25.01 -14.70
N ASP A 105 4.65 26.11 -14.59
CA ASP A 105 4.77 27.28 -15.48
C ASP A 105 6.06 28.07 -15.28
N ARG A 106 6.72 27.88 -14.12
CA ARG A 106 8.05 28.45 -13.85
C ARG A 106 9.18 27.65 -14.51
N ILE A 107 8.90 26.46 -15.02
CA ILE A 107 9.87 25.55 -15.63
C ILE A 107 9.79 25.69 -17.16
N ALA A 108 10.70 26.45 -17.76
CA ALA A 108 10.70 26.74 -19.21
C ALA A 108 11.71 25.91 -20.03
N THR A 109 12.37 24.90 -19.42
CA THR A 109 13.41 24.15 -20.12
C THR A 109 12.84 23.10 -21.08
N THR A 110 13.40 23.03 -22.30
CA THR A 110 13.06 22.03 -23.32
C THR A 110 14.04 20.85 -23.34
N ASP A 111 15.07 20.89 -22.50
CA ASP A 111 16.02 19.80 -22.36
C ASP A 111 15.47 18.76 -21.38
N ARG A 112 15.35 17.50 -21.83
CA ARG A 112 14.73 16.43 -21.04
C ARG A 112 15.52 16.11 -19.76
N VAL A 113 16.84 16.27 -19.78
CA VAL A 113 17.72 15.98 -18.64
C VAL A 113 17.63 17.10 -17.61
N LYS A 114 17.67 18.36 -18.04
CA LYS A 114 17.46 19.51 -17.14
C LYS A 114 16.07 19.51 -16.53
N LEU A 115 15.05 19.17 -17.32
CA LEU A 115 13.68 19.03 -16.84
C LEU A 115 13.58 17.97 -15.74
N LEU A 116 14.20 16.80 -15.96
CA LEU A 116 14.22 15.72 -14.98
C LEU A 116 14.87 16.17 -13.67
N TRP A 117 16.04 16.83 -13.72
CA TRP A 117 16.72 17.33 -12.53
C TRP A 117 15.88 18.35 -11.75
N ILE A 118 15.20 19.26 -12.43
CA ILE A 118 14.33 20.25 -11.79
C ILE A 118 13.15 19.54 -11.11
N ILE A 119 12.50 18.60 -11.79
CA ILE A 119 11.38 17.84 -11.25
C ILE A 119 11.81 16.98 -10.05
N SER A 120 12.99 16.35 -10.11
CA SER A 120 13.53 15.55 -9.00
C SER A 120 13.76 16.39 -7.75
N TRP A 121 14.36 17.58 -7.89
CA TRP A 121 14.57 18.48 -6.75
C TRP A 121 13.25 19.02 -6.18
N VAL A 122 12.33 19.43 -7.05
CA VAL A 122 10.99 19.89 -6.63
C VAL A 122 10.24 18.78 -5.90
N SER A 123 10.23 17.56 -6.46
CA SER A 123 9.55 16.40 -5.87
C SER A 123 10.17 16.00 -4.53
N PHE A 124 11.49 16.11 -4.37
CA PHE A 124 12.17 15.80 -3.12
C PHE A 124 11.68 16.68 -1.97
N PHE A 125 11.62 18.00 -2.17
CA PHE A 125 11.15 18.92 -1.13
C PHE A 125 9.64 18.84 -0.89
N LEU A 126 8.86 18.64 -1.95
CA LEU A 126 7.42 18.46 -1.81
C LEU A 126 7.10 17.19 -1.00
N SER A 127 7.86 16.08 -1.19
CA SER A 127 7.59 14.76 -0.58
C SER A 127 7.48 14.75 0.95
N ALA A 128 8.03 15.76 1.63
CA ALA A 128 7.92 15.88 3.08
C ALA A 128 6.52 16.33 3.54
N GLY A 129 5.71 16.94 2.66
CA GLY A 129 4.46 17.60 3.00
C GLY A 129 3.21 17.03 2.35
N LEU A 130 3.33 16.22 1.31
CA LEU A 130 2.20 15.43 0.80
C LEU A 130 2.64 13.98 0.67
N ASP A 131 1.78 13.08 1.12
CA ASP A 131 1.94 11.66 0.82
C ASP A 131 1.45 11.39 -0.61
N ASN A 132 1.95 10.36 -1.30
CA ASN A 132 1.56 10.06 -2.70
C ASN A 132 1.95 11.16 -3.75
N LEU A 133 2.80 12.10 -3.36
CA LEU A 133 3.19 13.29 -4.13
C LEU A 133 3.97 13.03 -5.42
N THR A 134 4.76 11.97 -5.44
CA THR A 134 5.59 11.60 -6.59
C THR A 134 4.74 11.14 -7.79
N THR A 135 3.54 10.60 -7.54
CA THR A 135 2.66 10.04 -8.58
C THR A 135 1.92 11.12 -9.37
N SER A 136 1.55 12.24 -8.73
CA SER A 136 0.86 13.38 -9.38
C SER A 136 1.82 14.37 -10.04
N ILE A 137 3.02 14.59 -9.46
CA ILE A 137 4.06 15.43 -10.08
C ILE A 137 4.49 14.89 -11.46
N ILE A 138 4.55 13.55 -11.61
CA ILE A 138 4.94 12.90 -12.88
C ILE A 138 3.79 12.89 -13.90
N ARG A 139 2.52 12.88 -13.46
CA ARG A 139 1.37 13.06 -14.38
C ARG A 139 1.30 14.48 -14.96
N CYS A 140 1.62 15.51 -14.17
CA CYS A 140 1.75 16.89 -14.65
C CYS A 140 2.95 17.14 -15.58
N ALA A 141 4.05 16.39 -15.47
CA ALA A 141 5.19 16.54 -16.38
C ALA A 141 4.94 15.97 -17.79
N LEU A 142 4.08 14.95 -17.90
CA LEU A 142 3.83 14.22 -19.15
C LEU A 142 2.70 14.80 -20.02
N ILE A 143 1.76 15.57 -19.47
CA ILE A 143 0.71 16.23 -20.29
C ILE A 143 1.29 17.41 -21.11
N ARG A 144 2.50 17.87 -20.79
CA ARG A 144 3.15 19.02 -21.45
C ARG A 144 4.16 18.66 -22.55
N ARG A 145 4.07 17.46 -23.13
CA ARG A 145 4.56 17.12 -24.49
C ARG A 145 3.64 16.16 -25.21
#